data_AF-A0A934SAA0-F1
#
_entry.id   AF-A0A934SAA0-F1
#
_cell.length_a   1.000
_cell.length_b   1.000
_cell.length_c   1.000
_cell.angle_alpha   90.00
_cell.angle_beta   90.00
_cell.angle_gamma   90.00
#
_symmetry.space_group_name_H-M   'P 1'
#
loop_
_entity.id
_entity.type
_entity.pdbx_description
1 polymer ?
#
loop_
_entity_poly.entity_id
_entity_poly.type
_entity_poly.pdbx_seq_one_letter_code
_entity_poly.pdbx_strand_id
1 'polypeptide(L)' 'MLEPQEVVDTYFLEARYMALELAAWFDRYDSAVQRSGVPAPDDKKLRVLRQALQQLASPEFGSERTEMLLELFAAT' A
#
# COMPACT_ATOMS: atom_id res chain seq x y z
N MET A 1 -9.35 14.97 20.42
CA MET A 1 -8.88 14.53 19.10
C MET A 1 -7.46 15.06 18.97
N LEU A 2 -6.54 14.33 18.36
CA LEU A 2 -5.20 14.86 18.11
C LEU A 2 -5.29 16.01 17.09
N GLU A 3 -4.54 17.07 17.30
CA GLU A 3 -4.35 18.12 16.30
C GLU A 3 -3.55 17.57 15.10
N PRO A 4 -3.63 18.20 13.90
CA PRO A 4 -2.98 17.67 12.69
C PRO A 4 -1.48 17.36 12.87
N GLN A 5 -0.74 18.20 13.57
CA GLN A 5 0.68 17.99 13.84
C GLN A 5 0.92 16.79 14.76
N GLU A 6 0.07 16.62 15.79
CA GLU A 6 0.15 15.49 16.72
C GLU A 6 -0.12 14.16 16.02
N VAL A 7 -1.02 14.13 15.02
CA VAL A 7 -1.24 12.94 14.17
C VAL A 7 0.04 12.58 13.40
N VAL A 8 0.67 13.55 12.75
CA VAL A 8 1.91 13.30 11.99
C VAL A 8 2.98 12.75 12.92
N ASP A 9 3.26 13.44 14.03
CA ASP A 9 4.37 13.07 14.91
C ASP A 9 4.14 11.72 15.62
N THR A 10 2.90 11.44 16.03
CA THR A 10 2.55 10.19 16.72
C THR A 10 2.71 8.97 15.82
N TYR A 11 2.29 9.07 14.55
CA TYR A 11 2.18 7.91 13.65
C TYR A 11 3.27 7.84 12.57
N PHE A 12 4.13 8.85 12.44
CA PHE A 12 5.13 8.91 11.36
C PHE A 12 6.05 7.68 11.29
N LEU A 13 6.59 7.23 12.43
CA LEU A 13 7.53 6.10 12.45
C LEU A 13 6.88 4.78 12.02
N GLU A 14 5.63 4.56 12.43
CA GLU A 14 4.85 3.38 12.06
C GLU A 14 4.47 3.41 10.58
N ALA A 15 3.94 4.53 10.09
CA ALA A 15 3.63 4.72 8.68
C ALA A 15 4.86 4.53 7.78
N ARG A 16 6.01 5.06 8.21
CA ARG A 16 7.30 4.88 7.53
C ARG A 16 7.71 3.41 7.50
N TYR A 17 7.58 2.69 8.62
CA TYR A 17 7.91 1.27 8.68
C TYR A 17 7.02 0.45 7.73
N MET A 18 5.71 0.67 7.73
CA MET A 18 4.79 -0.02 6.82
C MET A 18 5.11 0.24 5.35
N ALA A 19 5.48 1.48 4.99
CA ALA A 19 5.91 1.79 3.63
C ALA A 19 7.19 1.03 3.21
N LEU A 20 8.16 0.89 4.12
CA LEU A 20 9.38 0.12 3.87
C LEU A 20 9.10 -1.38 3.68
N GLU A 21 8.18 -1.95 4.47
CA GLU A 21 7.77 -3.35 4.31
C GLU A 21 7.10 -3.60 2.95
N LEU A 22 6.25 -2.68 2.49
CA LEU A 22 5.65 -2.75 1.16
C LEU A 22 6.70 -2.64 0.05
N ALA A 23 7.64 -1.70 0.15
CA ALA A 23 8.74 -1.57 -0.80
C ALA A 23 9.58 -2.86 -0.88
N ALA A 24 9.96 -3.41 0.28
CA ALA A 24 10.73 -4.65 0.33
C ALA A 24 9.95 -5.85 -0.25
N TRP A 25 8.62 -5.86 -0.16
CA TRP A 25 7.80 -6.88 -0.81
C TRP A 25 7.83 -6.75 -2.35
N PHE A 26 7.70 -5.53 -2.88
CA PHE A 26 7.84 -5.30 -4.34
C PHE A 26 9.24 -5.67 -4.84
N ASP A 27 10.30 -5.29 -4.14
CA ASP A 27 11.68 -5.61 -4.53
C ASP A 27 11.90 -7.13 -4.61
N ARG A 28 11.33 -7.88 -3.66
CA ARG A 28 11.40 -9.35 -3.66
C ARG A 28 10.63 -9.95 -4.84
N TYR A 29 9.48 -9.39 -5.20
CA TYR A 29 8.72 -9.81 -6.38
C TYR A 29 9.52 -9.55 -7.66
N ASP A 30 10.01 -8.32 -7.85
CA ASP A 30 10.77 -7.94 -9.04
C ASP A 30 12.05 -8.79 -9.19
N SER A 31 12.75 -9.04 -8.07
CA SER A 31 13.89 -9.95 -8.04
C SER A 31 13.53 -11.39 -8.43
N ALA A 32 12.34 -11.87 -8.05
CA ALA A 32 11.88 -13.20 -8.43
C ALA A 32 11.57 -13.27 -9.93
N VAL A 33 10.91 -12.25 -10.49
CA VAL A 33 10.63 -12.14 -11.93
C VAL A 33 11.90 -12.08 -12.75
N GLN A 34 12.91 -11.32 -12.30
CA GLN A 34 14.22 -11.27 -12.95
C GLN A 34 14.91 -12.64 -13.00
N ARG A 35 14.80 -13.45 -11.94
CA ARG A 35 15.39 -14.80 -11.89
C ARG A 35 14.62 -15.83 -12.71
N SER A 36 13.28 -15.78 -12.69
CA SER A 36 12.44 -16.74 -13.42
C SER A 36 12.30 -16.41 -14.90
N GLY A 37 12.49 -15.14 -15.28
CA GLY A 37 12.22 -14.63 -16.62
C GLY A 37 10.73 -14.52 -16.96
N VAL A 38 9.83 -14.83 -16.02
CA VAL A 38 8.38 -14.85 -16.22
C VAL A 38 7.66 -14.22 -15.01
N PRO A 39 6.72 -13.28 -15.22
CA PRO A 39 5.87 -12.75 -14.15
C PRO A 39 5.04 -13.83 -13.45
N ALA A 40 4.45 -13.50 -12.29
CA ALA A 40 3.49 -14.39 -11.66
C ALA A 40 2.29 -14.63 -12.60
N PRO A 41 1.82 -15.89 -12.75
CA PRO A 41 0.68 -16.21 -13.61
C PRO A 41 -0.64 -15.63 -13.08
N ASP A 42 -0.73 -15.40 -11.77
CA ASP A 42 -1.80 -14.64 -11.13
C ASP A 42 -1.20 -13.47 -10.33
N ASP A 43 -1.39 -12.26 -10.84
CA ASP A 43 -0.91 -11.02 -10.26
C ASP A 43 -2.02 -10.21 -9.59
N LYS A 44 -3.21 -10.79 -9.35
CA LYS A 44 -4.37 -10.06 -8.81
C LYS A 44 -4.04 -9.33 -7.51
N LYS A 45 -3.36 -10.03 -6.57
CA LYS A 45 -2.93 -9.45 -5.28
C LYS A 45 -1.92 -8.30 -5.46
N LEU A 46 -1.01 -8.43 -6.43
CA LEU A 46 -0.05 -7.38 -6.76
C LEU A 46 -0.75 -6.14 -7.32
N ARG A 47 -1.71 -6.33 -8.23
CA ARG A 47 -2.51 -5.25 -8.80
C ARG A 47 -3.34 -4.53 -7.74
N VAL A 48 -4.00 -5.26 -6.85
CA VAL A 48 -4.80 -4.67 -5.77
C VAL A 48 -3.94 -3.85 -4.80
N LEU A 49 -2.76 -4.32 -4.41
CA LEU A 49 -1.85 -3.52 -3.56
C LEU A 49 -1.37 -2.25 -4.25
N ARG A 50 -1.06 -2.31 -5.56
CA ARG A 50 -0.70 -1.11 -6.33
C ARG A 50 -1.85 -0.10 -6.41
N GLN A 51 -3.08 -0.58 -6.60
CA GLN A 51 -4.28 0.26 -6.61
C GLN A 51 -4.51 0.90 -5.23
N ALA A 52 -4.36 0.15 -4.14
CA ALA A 52 -4.46 0.69 -2.78
C ALA A 52 -3.48 1.85 -2.53
N LEU A 53 -2.23 1.68 -2.94
CA LEU A 53 -1.20 2.73 -2.82
C LEU A 53 -1.54 3.98 -3.64
N GLN A 54 -2.07 3.80 -4.85
CA GLN A 54 -2.49 4.92 -5.70
C GLN A 54 -3.63 5.72 -5.04
N GLN A 55 -4.59 5.04 -4.41
CA GLN A 55 -5.67 5.70 -3.69
C GLN A 55 -5.17 6.43 -2.43
N LEU A 56 -4.25 5.81 -1.67
CA LEU A 56 -3.65 6.45 -0.48
C LEU A 56 -2.85 7.70 -0.81
N ALA A 57 -2.19 7.75 -1.97
CA ALA A 57 -1.43 8.90 -2.44
C ALA A 57 -2.31 10.08 -2.88
N SER A 58 -3.63 9.88 -3.06
CA SER A 58 -4.53 10.96 -3.46
C SER A 58 -4.63 12.02 -2.37
N PRO A 59 -4.43 13.32 -2.69
CA PRO A 59 -4.59 14.42 -1.75
C PRO A 59 -6.05 14.76 -1.48
N GLU A 60 -7.01 14.11 -2.15
CA GLU A 60 -8.43 14.37 -1.93
C GLU A 60 -8.85 13.98 -0.50
N PHE A 61 -9.59 14.87 0.15
CA PHE A 61 -10.15 14.65 1.49
C PHE A 61 -11.67 14.52 1.33
N GLY A 62 -12.26 13.39 1.73
CA GLY A 62 -13.71 13.19 1.61
C GLY A 62 -14.22 11.78 1.87
N SER A 63 -13.41 10.75 1.61
CA SER A 63 -13.71 9.36 1.97
C SER A 63 -12.81 8.86 3.09
N GLU A 64 -13.36 8.01 3.97
CA GLU A 64 -12.59 7.26 4.95
C GLU A 64 -11.67 6.27 4.22
N ARG A 65 -10.38 6.61 4.10
CA ARG A 65 -9.40 5.82 3.33
C ARG A 65 -9.34 4.36 3.79
N THR A 66 -9.54 4.11 5.08
CA THR A 66 -9.59 2.76 5.64
C THR A 66 -10.77 1.95 5.07
N GLU A 67 -11.96 2.53 5.01
CA GLU A 67 -13.16 1.87 4.47
C GLU A 67 -12.98 1.56 2.98
N MET A 68 -12.52 2.54 2.22
CA MET A 68 -12.21 2.39 0.79
C MET A 68 -11.21 1.23 0.54
N LEU A 69 -10.16 1.11 1.36
CA LEU A 69 -9.22 0.00 1.24
C LEU A 69 -9.83 -1.34 1.65
N LEU A 70 -10.67 -1.37 2.68
CA LEU A 70 -11.37 -2.60 3.08
C LEU A 70 -12.29 -3.11 1.97
N GLU A 71 -13.04 -2.22 1.32
CA GLU A 71 -13.88 -2.55 0.16
C GLU A 71 -13.04 -3.06 -1.01
N LEU A 72 -11.94 -2.38 -1.32
CA LEU A 72 -11.00 -2.80 -2.36
C LEU A 72 -10.44 -4.21 -2.07
N PHE A 73 -10.08 -4.49 -0.82
CA PHE A 73 -9.52 -5.78 -0.42
C PHE A 73 -10.57 -6.90 -0.40
N ALA A 74 -11.83 -6.61 -0.08
CA ALA A 74 -12.92 -7.57 -0.11
C ALA A 74 -13.25 -8.09 -1.53
N ALA A 75 -12.89 -7.35 -2.58
CA ALA A 75 -13.06 -7.74 -3.97
C ALA A 75 -11.94 -8.65 -4.52
N THR A 76 -10.91 -8.94 -3.71
CA THR A 76 -9.68 -9.64 -4.12
C THR A 76 -9.74 -11.15 -4.01
#